data_AF-A0A923QHI2-F1
#
_entry.id   AF-A0A923QHI2-F1
#
_cell.length_a   1.000
_cell.length_b   1.000
_cell.length_c   1.000
_cell.angle_alpha   90.00
_cell.angle_beta   90.00
_cell.angle_gamma   90.00
#
_symmetry.space_group_name_H-M   'P 1'
#
loop_
_entity.id
_entity.type
_entity.pdbx_description
1 polymer ?
#
loop_
_entity_poly.entity_id
_entity_poly.type
_entity_poly.pdbx_seq_one_letter_code
_entity_poly.pdbx_strand_id
1 'polypeptide(L)'
;PQSLQGRIPVLEWLMFQMGGFGPMPGQAHHFLAVKDEAVRAYGVKRYSDETRRLYGVMDRRLAMSEFFADALSVADFALLGWAWRHGKHQVDLAEFPNVKRWYDALMARPGVKRGFEVKLT
;
A
#
# COMPACT_ATOMS: atom_id res chain seq x y z
N PRO A 1 -17.51 -6.06 8.18
CA PRO A 1 -18.39 -7.22 8.54
C PRO A 1 -18.87 -7.12 10.00
N GLN A 2 -20.02 -7.70 10.34
CA GLN A 2 -20.53 -7.71 11.72
C GLN A 2 -20.05 -8.93 12.52
N SER A 3 -19.96 -10.10 11.87
CA SER A 3 -19.44 -11.31 12.50
C SER A 3 -17.94 -11.21 12.79
N LEU A 4 -17.49 -11.91 13.84
CA LEU A 4 -16.06 -12.00 14.17
C LEU A 4 -15.28 -12.67 13.04
N GLN A 5 -15.81 -13.75 12.47
CA GLN A 5 -15.17 -14.49 11.38
C GLN A 5 -14.87 -13.59 10.18
N GLY A 6 -15.80 -12.68 9.82
CA GLY A 6 -15.56 -11.73 8.74
C GLY A 6 -14.70 -10.53 9.14
N ARG A 7 -14.64 -10.17 10.42
CA ARG A 7 -13.84 -9.04 10.91
C ARG A 7 -12.35 -9.37 11.01
N ILE A 8 -12.01 -10.60 11.39
CA ILE A 8 -10.61 -11.00 11.61
C ILE A 8 -9.74 -10.75 10.36
N PRO A 9 -10.11 -11.20 9.15
CA PRO A 9 -9.30 -10.93 7.96
C PRO A 9 -9.13 -9.43 7.67
N VAL A 10 -10.18 -8.63 7.88
CA VAL A 10 -10.10 -7.17 7.71
C VAL A 10 -9.09 -6.56 8.69
N LEU A 11 -9.12 -7.01 9.95
CA LEU A 11 -8.20 -6.54 10.98
C LEU A 11 -6.75 -6.96 10.69
N GLU A 12 -6.51 -8.19 10.22
CA GLU A 12 -5.17 -8.66 9.84
C GLU A 12 -4.55 -7.75 8.78
N TRP A 13 -5.32 -7.38 7.74
CA TRP A 13 -4.83 -6.48 6.68
C TRP A 13 -4.68 -5.03 7.13
N LEU A 14 -5.52 -4.57 8.07
CA LEU A 14 -5.30 -3.28 8.72
C LEU A 14 -4.02 -3.27 9.54
N MET A 15 -3.72 -4.33 10.29
CA MET A 15 -2.48 -4.42 11.05
C MET A 15 -1.26 -4.55 10.15
N PHE A 16 -1.37 -5.27 9.03
CA PHE A 16 -0.36 -5.28 7.97
C PHE A 16 -0.11 -3.87 7.41
N GLN A 17 -1.17 -3.11 7.14
CA GLN A 17 -1.07 -1.73 6.69
C GLN A 17 -0.40 -0.85 7.76
N MET A 18 -0.85 -0.90 9.01
CA MET A 18 -0.35 -0.06 10.09
C MET A 18 1.10 -0.37 10.48
N GLY A 19 1.48 -1.65 10.55
CA GLY A 19 2.80 -2.08 11.00
C GLY A 19 3.84 -2.24 9.90
N GLY A 20 3.41 -2.34 8.64
CA GLY A 20 4.30 -2.61 7.50
C GLY A 20 4.12 -1.60 6.37
N PHE A 21 3.06 -1.76 5.58
CA PHE A 21 2.95 -1.03 4.30
C PHE A 21 2.83 0.49 4.45
N GLY A 22 2.23 0.99 5.53
CA GLY A 22 2.15 2.42 5.79
C GLY A 22 3.50 3.05 6.14
N PRO A 23 4.20 2.60 7.19
CA PRO A 23 5.42 3.27 7.64
C PRO A 23 6.61 3.15 6.68
N MET A 24 6.77 2.00 6.00
CA MET A 24 8.01 1.69 5.28
C MET A 24 8.30 2.61 4.07
N PRO A 25 7.31 2.97 3.22
CA PRO A 25 7.53 3.93 2.16
C PRO A 25 7.89 5.34 2.67
N GLY A 26 7.35 5.75 3.82
CA GLY A 26 7.69 7.02 4.45
C GLY A 26 9.15 7.08 4.93
N GLN A 27 9.70 5.95 5.37
CA GLN A 27 11.11 5.85 5.74
C GLN A 27 12.03 5.98 4.51
N ALA A 28 11.67 5.37 3.37
CA ALA A 28 12.44 5.53 2.13
C ALA A 28 12.57 7.02 1.74
N HIS A 29 11.50 7.81 1.88
CA HIS A 29 11.55 9.26 1.64
C HIS A 29 12.40 10.02 2.65
N HIS A 30 12.36 9.64 3.92
CA HIS A 30 13.21 10.26 4.94
C HIS A 30 14.70 10.13 4.60
N PHE A 31 15.14 8.95 4.17
CA PHE A 31 16.55 8.73 3.84
C PHE A 31 17.02 9.47 2.58
N LEU A 32 16.13 9.78 1.63
CA LEU A 32 16.49 10.60 0.46
C LEU A 32 16.94 12.02 0.83
N ALA A 33 16.52 12.54 1.99
CA ALA A 33 16.92 13.86 2.49
C ALA A 33 18.22 13.85 3.32
N VAL A 34 18.80 12.68 3.59
CA VAL A 34 20.03 12.55 4.38
C VAL A 34 21.24 13.01 3.55
N LYS A 35 22.08 13.89 4.13
CA LYS A 35 23.26 14.46 3.48
C LYS A 35 24.45 13.52 3.41
N ASP A 36 24.58 12.64 4.41
CA ASP A 36 25.62 11.60 4.41
C ASP A 36 25.28 10.57 3.33
N GLU A 37 26.16 10.46 2.33
CA GLU A 37 25.92 9.64 1.15
C GLU A 37 25.88 8.13 1.46
N ALA A 38 26.71 7.66 2.38
CA ALA A 38 26.75 6.25 2.77
C ALA A 38 25.48 5.86 3.54
N VAL A 39 25.05 6.72 4.48
CA VAL A 39 23.82 6.52 5.25
C VAL A 39 22.59 6.60 4.35
N ARG A 40 22.55 7.57 3.44
CA ARG A 40 21.49 7.69 2.42
C ARG A 40 21.40 6.43 1.57
N ALA A 41 22.51 5.97 1.00
CA ALA A 41 22.52 4.81 0.11
C ALA A 41 22.02 3.55 0.82
N TYR A 42 22.48 3.30 2.05
CA TYR A 42 22.02 2.16 2.84
C TYR A 42 20.52 2.25 3.17
N GLY A 43 20.07 3.40 3.68
CA GLY A 43 18.67 3.60 4.06
C GLY A 43 17.73 3.47 2.87
N VAL A 44 18.00 4.18 1.77
CA VAL A 44 17.20 4.13 0.55
C VAL A 44 17.10 2.69 0.05
N LYS A 45 18.20 1.95 -0.03
CA LYS A 45 18.18 0.54 -0.47
C LYS A 45 17.31 -0.31 0.45
N ARG A 46 17.55 -0.27 1.77
CA ARG A 46 16.82 -1.08 2.76
C ARG A 46 15.31 -0.86 2.68
N TYR A 47 14.86 0.39 2.68
CA TYR A 47 13.43 0.69 2.68
C TYR A 47 12.78 0.51 1.31
N SER A 48 13.53 0.67 0.22
CA SER A 48 13.03 0.34 -1.13
C SER A 48 12.84 -1.17 -1.29
N ASP A 49 13.80 -1.97 -0.84
CA ASP A 49 13.70 -3.44 -0.87
C ASP A 49 12.52 -3.94 -0.04
N GLU A 50 12.34 -3.40 1.18
CA GLU A 50 11.19 -3.76 2.02
C GLU A 50 9.86 -3.31 1.42
N THR A 51 9.82 -2.11 0.83
CA THR A 51 8.60 -1.63 0.14
C THR A 51 8.23 -2.57 -1.02
N ARG A 52 9.20 -2.97 -1.85
CA ARG A 52 8.97 -3.93 -2.94
C ARG A 52 8.54 -5.31 -2.41
N ARG A 53 9.12 -5.78 -1.30
CA ARG A 53 8.69 -7.03 -0.63
C ARG A 53 7.24 -6.98 -0.19
N LEU A 54 6.80 -5.86 0.41
CA LEU A 54 5.43 -5.65 0.86
C LEU A 54 4.44 -5.59 -0.32
N TYR A 55 4.78 -4.91 -1.41
CA TYR A 55 4.01 -5.00 -2.67
C TYR A 55 3.91 -6.44 -3.17
N GLY A 56 4.99 -7.24 -3.08
CA GLY A 56 4.95 -8.66 -3.43
C GLY A 56 4.03 -9.49 -2.53
N VAL A 57 3.90 -9.17 -1.24
CA VAL A 57 2.90 -9.81 -0.34
C VAL A 57 1.49 -9.46 -0.79
N MET A 58 1.24 -8.19 -1.10
CA MET A 58 -0.04 -7.72 -1.58
C MET A 58 -0.43 -8.39 -2.90
N ASP A 59 0.51 -8.47 -3.85
CA ASP A 59 0.27 -9.06 -5.16
C ASP A 59 -0.12 -10.53 -5.08
N ARG A 60 0.61 -11.31 -4.26
CA ARG A 60 0.27 -12.73 -4.02
C ARG A 60 -1.10 -12.92 -3.38
N ARG A 61 -1.50 -12.04 -2.45
CA ARG A 61 -2.86 -12.09 -1.88
C ARG A 61 -3.92 -11.80 -2.94
N LEU A 62 -3.71 -10.74 -3.71
CA LEU A 62 -4.66 -10.26 -4.72
C LEU A 62 -4.73 -11.14 -5.97
N ALA A 63 -3.80 -12.08 -6.13
CA ALA A 63 -3.88 -13.17 -7.10
C ALA A 63 -4.95 -14.21 -6.72
N MET A 64 -5.24 -14.36 -5.42
CA MET A 64 -6.20 -15.34 -4.91
C MET A 64 -7.58 -14.74 -4.61
N SER A 65 -7.69 -13.41 -4.59
CA SER A 65 -8.88 -12.71 -4.14
C SER A 65 -9.01 -11.36 -4.82
N GLU A 66 -10.25 -10.91 -5.04
CA GLU A 66 -10.52 -9.60 -5.62
C GLU A 66 -10.02 -8.45 -4.72
N PHE A 67 -10.23 -8.59 -3.40
CA PHE A 67 -9.87 -7.64 -2.35
C PHE A 67 -9.09 -8.32 -1.21
N PHE A 68 -8.49 -7.53 -0.32
CA PHE A 68 -7.61 -8.08 0.73
C PHE A 68 -8.32 -9.04 1.69
N ALA A 69 -9.55 -8.72 2.10
CA ALA A 69 -10.36 -9.52 3.01
C ALA A 69 -11.52 -10.25 2.30
N ASP A 70 -11.26 -10.75 1.08
CA ASP A 70 -12.21 -11.38 0.15
C ASP A 70 -13.25 -10.39 -0.39
N ALA A 71 -14.07 -9.82 0.48
CA ALA A 71 -14.96 -8.71 0.15
C ALA A 71 -14.26 -7.37 0.35
N LEU A 72 -14.66 -6.36 -0.44
CA LEU A 72 -14.19 -4.99 -0.29
C LEU A 72 -14.43 -4.48 1.14
N SER A 73 -13.38 -3.93 1.75
CA SER A 73 -13.41 -3.52 3.15
C SER A 73 -12.63 -2.24 3.41
N VAL A 74 -12.61 -1.79 4.67
CA VAL A 74 -11.82 -0.62 5.09
C VAL A 74 -10.31 -0.86 4.94
N ALA A 75 -9.85 -2.13 4.94
CA ALA A 75 -8.46 -2.47 4.74
C ALA A 75 -7.96 -2.06 3.34
N ASP A 76 -8.80 -2.26 2.32
CA ASP A 76 -8.49 -1.85 0.95
C ASP A 76 -8.28 -0.34 0.85
N PHE A 77 -9.15 0.46 1.48
CA PHE A 77 -9.01 1.91 1.48
C PHE A 77 -7.80 2.40 2.29
N ALA A 78 -7.49 1.74 3.42
CA ALA A 78 -6.30 2.03 4.20
C ALA A 78 -5.00 1.77 3.41
N LEU A 79 -4.96 0.66 2.67
CA LEU A 79 -3.85 0.31 1.80
C LEU A 79 -3.77 1.24 0.58
N LEU A 80 -4.92 1.58 -0.03
CA LEU A 80 -4.99 2.48 -1.19
C LEU A 80 -4.42 3.86 -0.89
N GLY A 81 -4.68 4.41 0.31
CA GLY A 81 -4.16 5.71 0.73
C GLY A 81 -2.63 5.82 0.63
N TRP A 82 -1.92 4.70 0.80
CA TRP A 82 -0.48 4.60 0.61
C TRP A 82 -0.09 4.18 -0.81
N ALA A 83 -0.77 3.18 -1.38
CA ALA A 83 -0.49 2.68 -2.72
C ALA A 83 -0.69 3.75 -3.81
N TRP A 84 -1.57 4.73 -3.61
CA TRP A 84 -1.73 5.88 -4.50
C TRP A 84 -0.45 6.66 -4.76
N ARG A 85 0.51 6.63 -3.83
CA ARG A 85 1.82 7.26 -4.00
C ARG A 85 2.90 6.30 -4.49
N HIS A 86 2.54 5.15 -5.09
CA HIS A 86 3.51 4.14 -5.58
C HIS A 86 4.65 4.73 -6.43
N GLY A 87 4.37 5.73 -7.28
CA GLY A 87 5.40 6.42 -8.05
C GLY A 87 6.44 7.12 -7.18
N LYS A 88 6.03 7.71 -6.05
CA LYS A 88 6.97 8.26 -5.06
C LYS A 88 7.75 7.15 -4.36
N HIS A 89 7.18 5.96 -4.24
CA HIS A 89 7.87 4.80 -3.68
C HIS A 89 8.87 4.18 -4.66
N GLN A 90 8.99 4.73 -5.88
CA GLN A 90 9.79 4.18 -6.98
C GLN A 90 9.36 2.74 -7.33
N VAL A 91 8.05 2.48 -7.25
CA VAL A 91 7.45 1.20 -7.60
C VAL A 91 6.61 1.36 -8.86
N ASP A 92 6.98 0.60 -9.90
CA ASP A 92 6.12 0.40 -11.07
C ASP A 92 5.10 -0.71 -10.78
N LEU A 93 3.82 -0.38 -10.86
CA LEU A 93 2.75 -1.35 -10.64
C LEU A 93 2.67 -2.40 -11.76
N ALA A 94 3.30 -2.19 -12.92
CA ALA A 94 3.42 -3.22 -13.95
C ALA A 94 4.17 -4.47 -13.45
N GLU A 95 5.04 -4.32 -12.45
CA GLU A 95 5.73 -5.43 -11.79
C GLU A 95 4.83 -6.24 -10.83
N PHE A 96 3.68 -5.69 -10.46
CA PHE A 96 2.72 -6.25 -9.50
C PHE A 96 1.31 -6.24 -10.12
N PRO A 97 1.03 -7.14 -11.09
CA PRO A 97 -0.17 -7.05 -11.93
C PRO A 97 -1.48 -7.17 -11.15
N ASN A 98 -1.51 -7.93 -10.05
CA ASN A 98 -2.70 -8.08 -9.22
C ASN A 98 -2.94 -6.84 -8.35
N VAL A 99 -1.85 -6.20 -7.87
CA VAL A 99 -1.94 -4.89 -7.23
C VAL A 99 -2.41 -3.85 -8.23
N LYS A 100 -1.88 -3.84 -9.46
CA LYS A 100 -2.31 -2.91 -10.50
C LYS A 100 -3.80 -3.04 -10.81
N ARG A 101 -4.30 -4.27 -11.00
CA ARG A 101 -5.73 -4.54 -11.19
C ARG A 101 -6.58 -3.95 -10.06
N TRP A 102 -6.20 -4.26 -8.82
CA TRP A 102 -6.90 -3.78 -7.63
C TRP A 102 -6.86 -2.24 -7.52
N TYR A 103 -5.70 -1.64 -7.78
CA TYR A 103 -5.51 -0.19 -7.76
C TYR A 103 -6.42 0.51 -8.77
N ASP A 104 -6.38 0.06 -10.03
CA ASP A 104 -7.20 0.62 -11.12
C ASP A 104 -8.69 0.49 -10.79
N ALA A 105 -9.12 -0.66 -10.27
CA ALA A 105 -10.49 -0.91 -9.87
C ALA A 105 -10.96 0.03 -8.75
N LEU A 106 -10.12 0.29 -7.73
CA LEU A 106 -10.47 1.22 -6.66
C LEU A 106 -10.45 2.67 -7.12
N MET A 107 -9.44 3.09 -7.88
CA MET A 107 -9.33 4.46 -8.41
C MET A 107 -10.47 4.80 -9.38
N ALA A 108 -11.06 3.80 -10.05
CA ALA A 108 -12.24 3.99 -10.88
C ALA A 108 -13.52 4.32 -10.08
N ARG A 109 -13.57 4.01 -8.78
CA ARG A 109 -14.79 4.16 -7.97
C ARG A 109 -15.14 5.65 -7.76
N PRO A 110 -16.40 6.08 -7.98
CA PRO A 110 -16.79 7.49 -7.79
C PRO A 110 -16.53 8.02 -6.38
N GLY A 111 -16.73 7.21 -5.34
CA GLY A 111 -16.45 7.60 -3.96
C GLY A 111 -14.96 7.84 -3.69
N VAL A 112 -14.09 7.04 -4.31
CA VAL A 112 -12.62 7.18 -4.18
C VAL A 112 -12.16 8.44 -4.90
N LYS A 113 -12.62 8.67 -6.14
CA LYS A 113 -12.32 9.90 -6.90
C LYS A 113 -12.68 11.16 -6.10
N ARG A 114 -13.92 11.24 -5.59
CA ARG A 114 -14.37 12.36 -4.74
C ARG A 114 -13.51 12.51 -3.49
N GLY A 115 -13.07 11.42 -2.87
CA GLY A 115 -12.19 11.46 -1.71
C GLY A 115 -10.82 12.09 -2.01
N PHE A 116 -10.23 11.75 -3.16
CA PHE A 116 -8.93 12.31 -3.60
C PHE A 116 -9.02 13.75 -4.10
N GLU A 117 -10.21 14.24 -4.47
CA GLU A 117 -10.45 15.64 -4.82
C GLU A 117 -10.50 16.57 -3.59
N VAL A 118 -10.67 16.01 -2.38
CA VAL A 118 -10.66 16.79 -1.14
C VAL A 118 -9.26 17.37 -0.90
N LYS A 119 -9.20 18.69 -0.76
CA LYS A 119 -7.95 19.39 -0.40
C LYS A 119 -7.57 19.06 1.03
N LEU A 120 -6.34 18.61 1.23
CA LEU A 120 -5.72 18.55 2.55
C LEU A 120 -5.34 19.99 2.93
N THR A 121 -6.22 20.64 3.68
CA THR A 121 -6.02 21.98 4.26
C THR A 121 -5.20 21.92 5.53
#